data_AF-A0A7X8AS40-F1
#
_entry.id   AF-A0A7X8AS40-F1
#
_cell.length_a   1.000
_cell.length_b   1.000
_cell.length_c   1.000
_cell.angle_alpha   90.00
_cell.angle_beta   90.00
_cell.angle_gamma   90.00
#
_symmetry.space_group_name_H-M   'P 1'
#
loop_
_entity.id
_entity.type
_entity.pdbx_description
1 polymer ?
#
loop_
_entity_poly.entity_id
_entity_poly.type
_entity_poly.pdbx_seq_one_letter_code
_entity_poly.pdbx_strand_id
1 'polypeptide(L)'
;MIVYLSIGSNIEPKRENIINAIKLIREIAEVKEVSSLYETEPWGTMKNQDNFYNIILKCETNFEPEIFIKFLKEIEKKIGRVEGMKWGPREIDIDIILYEDRIINRSDLTIPHKYFQERGFVVIPLYEVDKIIVNPLNRNKISEIYEKVDKKGVKKIEDYSFKKDVYSEINENLLKIENLKISIYDEIDSTQKYLMENFELNKLIISKVQKRGHGRKNNEWLSEKGGLYFSFSVEPIEYIYFLPILTSYSIGKVLKKLNFNSIKIKIPNDVYLNNKKVCGVISESYFKGDKLLGEGIGVGLNVNQNIDDFPNEYLDRLTSLFIESKKLFFLDNIVNLFFDEFKNNLDSLIKKDIKKILDELTKDFKIFEEPFYVLINNKKEKVYGEKFIDDKTIYVKKEDKEGFEIPLHSIP
;
A
#
# COMPACT_ATOMS: atom_id res chain seq x y z
N MET A 1 15.85 16.68 -1.44
CA MET A 1 16.59 16.97 -0.19
C MET A 1 16.11 16.07 0.93
N ILE A 2 17.02 15.40 1.64
CA ILE A 2 16.66 14.55 2.80
C ILE A 2 16.43 15.39 4.06
N VAL A 3 15.30 15.15 4.74
CA VAL A 3 14.93 15.81 5.99
C VAL A 3 14.51 14.77 7.04
N TYR A 4 14.90 15.02 8.29
CA TYR A 4 14.50 14.22 9.44
C TYR A 4 13.58 15.03 10.34
N LEU A 5 12.38 14.50 10.59
CA LEU A 5 11.36 15.16 11.39
C LEU A 5 11.15 14.39 12.69
N SER A 6 11.08 15.10 13.81
CA SER A 6 10.56 14.57 15.07
C SER A 6 9.11 14.98 15.20
N ILE A 7 8.25 14.00 15.48
CA ILE A 7 6.81 14.22 15.69
C ILE A 7 6.46 13.77 17.10
N GLY A 8 5.84 14.64 17.88
CA GLY A 8 5.43 14.38 19.26
C GLY A 8 3.97 14.73 19.52
N SER A 9 3.26 13.94 20.32
CA SER A 9 1.88 14.23 20.76
C SER A 9 1.67 13.76 22.19
N ASN A 10 1.06 14.57 23.06
CA ASN A 10 0.65 14.13 24.39
C ASN A 10 -0.80 14.44 24.78
N ILE A 11 -1.60 14.99 23.85
CA ILE A 11 -3.04 15.16 24.02
C ILE A 11 -3.76 14.10 23.19
N GLU A 12 -4.74 13.43 23.79
CA GLU A 12 -5.54 12.42 23.09
C GLU A 12 -6.38 13.01 21.95
N PRO A 13 -6.53 12.31 20.81
CA PRO A 13 -6.06 10.94 20.53
C PRO A 13 -4.61 10.90 19.98
N LYS A 14 -3.63 10.53 20.82
CA LYS A 14 -2.18 10.76 20.55
C LYS A 14 -1.69 10.03 19.30
N ARG A 15 -2.10 8.77 19.14
CA ARG A 15 -1.68 7.91 18.02
C ARG A 15 -2.24 8.41 16.69
N GLU A 16 -3.53 8.73 16.69
CA GLU A 16 -4.28 9.23 15.54
C GLU A 16 -3.72 10.58 15.09
N ASN A 17 -3.36 11.46 16.02
CA ASN A 17 -2.69 12.73 15.73
C ASN A 17 -1.38 12.51 14.95
N ILE A 18 -0.56 11.54 15.36
CA ILE A 18 0.69 11.19 14.66
C ILE A 18 0.41 10.60 13.27
N ILE A 19 -0.53 9.65 13.15
CA ILE A 19 -0.89 9.04 11.86
C ILE A 19 -1.40 10.11 10.88
N ASN A 20 -2.26 11.03 11.34
CA ASN A 20 -2.77 12.13 10.55
C ASN A 20 -1.66 13.12 10.13
N ALA A 21 -0.69 13.39 11.02
CA ALA A 21 0.49 14.19 10.67
C ALA A 21 1.29 13.55 9.53
N ILE A 22 1.55 12.24 9.61
CA ILE A 22 2.25 11.52 8.53
C ILE A 22 1.42 11.59 7.23
N LYS A 23 0.12 11.33 7.29
CA LYS A 23 -0.77 11.39 6.11
C LYS A 23 -0.70 12.75 5.40
N LEU A 24 -0.70 13.86 6.15
CA LEU A 24 -0.58 15.21 5.61
C LEU A 24 0.84 15.55 5.13
N ILE A 25 1.88 15.09 5.85
CA ILE A 25 3.28 15.29 5.42
C ILE A 25 3.54 14.62 4.07
N ARG A 26 2.91 13.47 3.81
CA ARG A 26 3.02 12.77 2.52
C ARG A 26 2.53 13.59 1.32
N GLU A 27 1.73 14.63 1.54
CA GLU A 27 1.27 15.55 0.47
C GLU A 27 2.36 16.55 0.06
N ILE A 28 3.36 16.79 0.91
CA ILE A 28 4.41 17.81 0.69
C ILE A 28 5.84 17.22 0.64
N ALA A 29 5.99 15.94 0.98
CA ALA A 29 7.26 15.23 0.98
C ALA A 29 7.05 13.72 0.79
N GLU A 30 8.03 13.05 0.19
CA GLU A 30 8.04 11.60 0.11
C GLU A 30 8.57 11.01 1.42
N VAL A 31 7.72 10.31 2.17
CA VAL A 31 8.13 9.59 3.38
C VAL A 31 8.87 8.31 2.97
N LYS A 32 10.16 8.21 3.32
CA LYS A 32 11.01 7.06 3.02
C LYS A 32 10.97 6.03 4.13
N GLU A 33 11.05 6.48 5.38
CA GLU A 33 11.09 5.62 6.56
C GLU A 33 10.37 6.27 7.74
N VAL A 34 9.79 5.42 8.59
CA VAL A 34 9.10 5.79 9.83
C VAL A 34 9.72 4.96 10.95
N SER A 35 10.05 5.58 12.09
CA SER A 35 10.51 4.83 13.27
C SER A 35 9.37 4.04 13.93
N SER A 36 9.73 3.19 14.89
CA SER A 36 8.79 2.69 15.89
C SER A 36 8.13 3.84 16.67
N LEU A 37 7.03 3.55 17.35
CA LEU A 37 6.36 4.45 18.28
C LEU A 37 7.03 4.37 19.65
N TYR A 38 7.46 5.51 20.17
CA TYR A 38 8.11 5.63 21.48
C TYR A 38 7.29 6.46 22.45
N GLU A 39 7.24 6.05 23.71
CA GLU A 39 6.62 6.81 24.80
C GLU A 39 7.69 7.37 25.74
N THR A 40 7.56 8.65 26.13
CA THR A 40 8.42 9.30 27.12
C THR A 40 7.66 10.22 28.06
N GLU A 41 8.20 10.42 29.27
CA GLU A 41 7.79 11.52 30.14
C GLU A 41 8.03 12.89 29.49
N PRO A 42 7.29 13.93 29.92
CA PRO A 42 7.53 15.31 29.49
C PRO A 42 8.95 15.79 29.78
N TRP A 43 9.53 16.47 28.78
CA TRP A 43 10.84 17.09 28.90
C TRP A 43 10.70 18.58 29.29
N GLY A 44 11.57 19.05 30.18
CA GLY A 44 11.59 20.44 30.65
C GLY A 44 10.96 20.64 32.03
N THR A 45 10.53 21.87 32.32
CA THR A 45 10.08 22.30 33.67
C THR A 45 8.62 21.98 33.97
N MET A 46 7.78 21.79 32.95
CA MET A 46 6.37 21.44 33.13
C MET A 46 6.21 19.91 33.19
N LYS A 47 6.26 19.36 34.41
CA LYS A 47 6.18 17.90 34.65
C LYS A 47 4.75 17.35 34.82
N ASN A 48 3.78 18.20 35.15
CA ASN A 48 2.40 17.77 35.40
C ASN A 48 1.58 17.74 34.10
N GLN A 49 1.88 16.78 33.23
CA GLN A 49 1.17 16.52 31.97
C GLN A 49 1.38 15.06 31.54
N ASP A 50 0.54 14.58 30.62
CA ASP A 50 0.63 13.20 30.11
C ASP A 50 1.93 12.93 29.32
N ASN A 51 2.28 11.65 29.23
CA ASN A 51 3.41 11.17 28.43
C ASN A 51 3.23 11.47 26.94
N PHE A 52 4.34 11.76 26.29
CA PHE A 52 4.41 11.98 24.85
C PHE A 52 4.60 10.67 24.09
N TYR A 53 3.87 10.53 22.99
CA TYR A 53 4.21 9.62 21.90
C TYR A 53 5.12 10.35 20.92
N ASN A 54 6.20 9.69 20.50
CA ASN A 54 7.25 10.26 19.66
C ASN A 54 7.63 9.30 18.53
N ILE A 55 7.86 9.86 17.34
CA ILE A 55 8.42 9.16 16.19
C ILE A 55 9.44 10.02 15.44
N ILE A 56 10.24 9.38 14.61
CA ILE A 56 11.08 10.03 13.59
C ILE A 56 10.59 9.63 12.21
N LEU A 57 10.48 10.63 11.32
CA LEU A 57 10.33 10.42 9.89
C LEU A 57 11.62 10.77 9.16
N LYS A 58 12.00 9.95 8.19
CA LYS A 58 12.92 10.33 7.12
C LYS A 58 12.11 10.62 5.87
N CYS A 59 12.21 11.84 5.38
CA CYS A 59 11.50 12.27 4.19
C CYS A 59 12.48 12.80 3.14
N GLU A 60 12.02 12.81 1.90
CA GLU A 60 12.63 13.53 0.79
C GLU A 60 11.67 14.63 0.31
N THR A 61 12.16 15.85 0.19
CA THR A 61 11.36 16.99 -0.29
C THR A 61 12.15 17.89 -1.22
N ASN A 62 11.44 18.64 -2.05
CA ASN A 62 11.99 19.62 -2.99
C ASN A 62 11.89 21.07 -2.49
N PHE A 63 11.33 21.29 -1.30
CA PHE A 63 11.22 22.62 -0.71
C PHE A 63 12.51 23.02 0.02
N GLU A 64 12.80 24.31 0.13
CA GLU A 64 13.85 24.81 1.03
C GLU A 64 13.34 24.84 2.48
N PRO A 65 14.22 24.77 3.49
CA PRO A 65 13.83 24.67 4.91
C PRO A 65 12.86 25.76 5.37
N GLU A 66 13.01 27.00 4.90
CA GLU A 66 12.18 28.16 5.26
C GLU A 66 10.75 28.05 4.73
N ILE A 67 10.56 27.35 3.61
CA ILE A 67 9.23 27.06 3.05
C ILE A 67 8.67 25.82 3.74
N PHE A 68 9.50 24.78 3.89
CA PHE A 68 9.08 23.51 4.46
C PHE A 68 8.52 23.66 5.88
N ILE A 69 9.21 24.42 6.74
CA ILE A 69 8.73 24.67 8.12
C ILE A 69 7.34 25.32 8.15
N LYS A 70 7.01 26.19 7.18
CA LYS A 70 5.68 26.81 7.10
C LYS A 70 4.62 25.76 6.81
N PHE A 71 4.87 24.84 5.90
CA PHE A 71 3.94 23.74 5.65
C PHE A 71 3.76 22.85 6.87
N LEU A 72 4.83 22.52 7.60
CA LEU A 72 4.74 21.74 8.84
C LEU A 72 3.88 22.45 9.89
N LYS A 73 4.02 23.78 10.04
CA LYS A 73 3.17 24.57 10.95
C LYS A 73 1.70 24.63 10.52
N GLU A 74 1.43 24.66 9.22
CA GLU A 74 0.05 24.54 8.72
C GLU A 74 -0.52 23.14 8.96
N ILE A 75 0.29 22.09 8.88
CA ILE A 75 -0.12 20.72 9.24
C ILE A 75 -0.46 20.63 10.74
N GLU A 76 0.37 21.19 11.62
CA GLU A 76 0.08 21.25 13.05
C GLU A 76 -1.28 21.92 13.33
N LYS A 77 -1.55 23.06 12.67
CA LYS A 77 -2.84 23.76 12.80
C LYS A 77 -4.02 22.93 12.29
N LYS A 78 -3.86 22.25 11.14
CA LYS A 78 -4.91 21.38 10.56
C LYS A 78 -5.28 20.22 11.49
N ILE A 79 -4.32 19.70 12.25
CA ILE A 79 -4.55 18.62 13.22
C ILE A 79 -5.22 19.15 14.50
N GLY A 80 -5.12 20.44 14.76
CA GLY A 80 -5.79 21.10 15.88
C GLY A 80 -4.84 21.70 16.91
N ARG A 81 -3.55 21.86 16.59
CA ARG A 81 -2.60 22.48 17.52
C ARG A 81 -3.06 23.88 17.92
N VAL A 82 -3.19 24.10 19.22
CA VAL A 82 -3.45 25.42 19.82
C VAL A 82 -2.16 26.03 20.36
N GLU A 83 -2.00 27.34 20.24
CA GLU A 83 -0.86 28.04 20.83
C GLU A 83 -0.94 27.99 22.37
N GLY A 84 0.14 27.57 23.01
CA GLY A 84 0.19 27.31 24.44
C GLY A 84 1.52 27.69 25.08
N MET A 85 1.66 27.37 26.38
CA MET A 85 2.88 27.65 27.12
C MET A 85 4.08 26.87 26.57
N LYS A 86 5.29 27.44 26.73
CA LYS A 86 6.53 26.76 26.37
C LYS A 86 6.67 25.46 27.17
N TRP A 87 6.85 24.35 26.46
CA TRP A 87 6.89 22.98 27.00
C TRP A 87 5.58 22.48 27.65
N GLY A 88 4.46 23.13 27.33
CA GLY A 88 3.14 22.64 27.71
C GLY A 88 2.65 21.48 26.83
N PRO A 89 1.46 20.94 27.16
CA PRO A 89 0.79 19.91 26.39
C PRO A 89 0.46 20.35 24.95
N ARG A 90 0.45 19.42 24.01
CA ARG A 90 0.24 19.68 22.57
C ARG A 90 -0.44 18.50 21.90
N GLU A 91 -1.38 18.81 21.03
CA GLU A 91 -2.05 17.87 20.13
C GLU A 91 -1.02 17.25 19.18
N ILE A 92 -0.12 18.06 18.63
CA ILE A 92 0.97 17.61 17.77
C ILE A 92 2.09 18.65 17.74
N ASP A 93 3.35 18.21 17.71
CA ASP A 93 4.56 19.02 17.52
C ASP A 93 5.44 18.38 16.47
N ILE A 94 5.81 19.14 15.45
CA ILE A 94 6.61 18.69 14.31
C ILE A 94 7.85 19.59 14.22
N ASP A 95 9.00 19.01 14.56
CA ASP A 95 10.29 19.68 14.55
C ASP A 95 11.18 19.14 13.43
N ILE A 96 11.85 20.05 12.72
CA ILE A 96 12.94 19.69 11.79
C ILE A 96 14.20 19.42 12.61
N ILE A 97 14.69 18.18 12.58
CA ILE A 97 15.89 17.76 13.32
C ILE A 97 17.15 18.00 12.49
N LEU A 98 17.14 17.52 11.25
CA LEU A 98 18.23 17.61 10.28
C LEU A 98 17.66 17.85 8.89
N TYR A 99 18.41 18.57 8.05
CA TYR A 99 18.00 18.91 6.68
C TYR A 99 19.24 18.90 5.79
N GLU A 100 19.51 17.75 5.18
CA GLU A 100 20.78 17.45 4.50
C GLU A 100 22.01 17.94 5.30
N ASP A 101 22.87 18.75 4.67
CA ASP A 101 24.06 19.35 5.25
C ASP A 101 23.85 20.80 5.69
N ARG A 102 22.60 21.30 5.68
CA ARG A 102 22.29 22.69 6.02
C ARG A 102 22.59 23.00 7.48
N ILE A 103 23.17 24.17 7.71
CA ILE A 103 23.36 24.77 9.02
C ILE A 103 22.66 26.13 9.03
N ILE A 104 21.59 26.24 9.81
CA ILE A 104 20.77 27.45 9.94
C ILE A 104 20.70 27.82 11.42
N ASN A 105 21.01 29.08 11.74
CA ASN A 105 20.89 29.61 13.09
C ASN A 105 20.13 30.94 13.05
N ARG A 106 18.80 30.85 13.03
CA ARG A 106 17.89 31.99 13.07
C ARG A 106 16.91 31.82 14.22
N SER A 107 16.31 32.93 14.63
CA SER A 107 15.31 32.95 15.71
C SER A 107 14.06 32.10 15.42
N ASP A 108 13.70 31.96 14.14
CA ASP A 108 12.52 31.23 13.66
C ASP A 108 12.83 29.80 13.18
N LEU A 109 14.10 29.47 12.92
CA LEU A 109 14.52 28.14 12.47
C LEU A 109 15.98 27.88 12.84
N THR A 110 16.23 26.76 13.53
CA THR A 110 17.58 26.29 13.86
C THR A 110 17.76 24.86 13.36
N ILE A 111 18.72 24.64 12.46
CA ILE A 111 19.08 23.33 11.89
C ILE A 111 20.60 23.17 11.99
N PRO A 112 21.12 22.04 12.50
CA PRO A 112 20.41 20.98 13.23
C PRO A 112 19.67 21.49 14.47
N HIS A 113 18.58 20.83 14.86
CA HIS A 113 17.77 21.28 16.01
C HIS A 113 18.62 21.35 17.29
N LYS A 114 18.66 22.51 17.95
CA LYS A 114 19.60 22.84 19.04
C LYS A 114 19.79 21.76 20.11
N TYR A 115 18.72 21.08 20.50
CA TYR A 115 18.71 20.12 21.62
C TYR A 115 18.51 18.66 21.20
N PHE A 116 18.67 18.33 19.91
CA PHE A 116 18.31 16.99 19.45
C PHE A 116 19.25 15.91 20.01
N GLN A 117 20.52 16.23 20.22
CA GLN A 117 21.56 15.28 20.65
C GLN A 117 21.43 14.88 22.13
N GLU A 118 20.80 15.72 22.93
CA GLU A 118 20.56 15.52 24.36
C GLU A 118 19.25 14.77 24.64
N ARG A 119 18.42 14.55 23.60
CA ARG A 119 17.07 13.97 23.74
C ARG A 119 17.05 12.52 23.28
N GLY A 120 17.00 11.59 24.23
CA GLY A 120 16.90 10.16 23.94
C GLY A 120 15.72 9.80 23.03
N PHE A 121 14.57 10.45 23.23
CA PHE A 121 13.36 10.25 22.41
C PHE A 121 13.48 10.74 20.96
N VAL A 122 14.53 11.49 20.63
CA VAL A 122 14.87 11.87 19.26
C VAL A 122 15.98 10.97 18.74
N VAL A 123 17.09 10.84 19.48
CA VAL A 123 18.29 10.10 19.02
C VAL A 123 18.02 8.62 18.83
N ILE A 124 17.25 7.97 19.72
CA ILE A 124 16.96 6.54 19.65
C ILE A 124 16.16 6.19 18.38
N PRO A 125 14.99 6.81 18.11
CA PRO A 125 14.26 6.57 16.86
C PRO A 125 15.02 7.06 15.62
N LEU A 126 15.84 8.12 15.73
CA LEU A 126 16.65 8.60 14.60
C LEU A 126 17.70 7.56 14.20
N TYR A 127 18.36 6.94 15.17
CA TYR A 127 19.31 5.85 14.94
C TYR A 127 18.63 4.57 14.39
N GLU A 128 17.37 4.31 14.77
CA GLU A 128 16.58 3.23 14.17
C GLU A 128 16.37 3.45 12.66
N VAL A 129 16.01 4.69 12.28
CA VAL A 129 15.65 5.05 10.91
C VAL A 129 16.87 5.15 9.99
N ASP A 130 17.97 5.76 10.46
CA ASP A 130 19.19 5.86 9.68
C ASP A 130 20.44 5.99 10.55
N LYS A 131 21.29 4.95 10.50
CA LYS A 131 22.50 4.81 11.34
C LYS A 131 23.71 5.59 10.80
N ILE A 132 23.70 5.97 9.52
CA ILE A 132 24.87 6.54 8.84
C ILE A 132 24.84 8.08 8.80
N ILE A 133 23.82 8.69 9.40
CA ILE A 133 23.71 10.14 9.51
C ILE A 133 24.94 10.72 10.22
N VAL A 134 25.44 11.84 9.68
CA VAL A 134 26.45 12.69 10.29
C VAL A 134 25.84 14.04 10.56
N ASN A 135 25.95 14.52 11.80
CA ASN A 135 25.54 15.86 12.16
C ASN A 135 26.42 16.91 11.43
N PRO A 136 25.86 17.80 10.58
CA PRO A 136 26.66 18.74 9.82
C PRO A 136 27.36 19.79 10.69
N LEU A 137 26.84 20.08 11.89
CA LEU A 137 27.36 21.12 12.77
C LEU A 137 28.70 20.73 13.44
N ASN A 138 28.82 19.49 13.90
CA ASN A 138 29.96 19.03 14.70
C ASN A 138 30.61 17.74 14.17
N ARG A 139 30.13 17.23 13.03
CA ARG A 139 30.59 15.98 12.38
C ARG A 139 30.44 14.72 13.24
N ASN A 140 29.69 14.77 14.34
CA ASN A 140 29.42 13.58 15.15
C ASN A 140 28.49 12.65 14.39
N LYS A 141 28.78 11.35 14.43
CA LYS A 141 27.91 10.32 13.86
C LYS A 141 26.73 10.09 14.79
N ILE A 142 25.53 9.86 14.25
CA ILE A 142 24.36 9.52 15.07
C ILE A 142 24.61 8.24 15.88
N SER A 143 25.39 7.29 15.36
CA SER A 143 25.83 6.11 16.13
C SER A 143 26.61 6.48 17.40
N GLU A 144 27.49 7.46 17.37
CA GLU A 144 28.28 7.90 18.53
C GLU A 144 27.42 8.67 19.54
N ILE A 145 26.46 9.45 19.05
CA ILE A 145 25.51 10.18 19.89
C ILE A 145 24.56 9.18 20.58
N TYR A 146 24.11 8.15 19.85
CA TYR A 146 23.27 7.08 20.37
C TYR A 146 23.91 6.32 21.55
N GLU A 147 25.22 6.11 21.54
CA GLU A 147 25.92 5.45 22.65
C GLU A 147 25.96 6.30 23.92
N LYS A 148 25.96 7.64 23.78
CA LYS A 148 26.16 8.58 24.89
C LYS A 148 24.86 9.18 25.44
N VAL A 149 23.80 9.23 24.64
CA VAL A 149 22.53 9.86 25.03
C VAL A 149 21.88 9.11 26.21
N ASP A 150 21.23 9.85 27.10
CA ASP A 150 20.42 9.23 28.15
C ASP A 150 19.22 8.51 27.53
N LYS A 151 19.12 7.21 27.80
CA LYS A 151 18.06 6.32 27.31
C LYS A 151 16.96 6.12 28.36
N LYS A 152 17.14 6.64 29.58
CA LYS A 152 16.20 6.45 30.68
C LYS A 152 14.84 7.06 30.35
N GLY A 153 13.79 6.28 30.57
CA GLY A 153 12.40 6.71 30.36
C GLY A 153 11.94 6.70 28.89
N VAL A 154 12.81 6.31 27.93
CA VAL A 154 12.42 6.14 26.53
C VAL A 154 11.98 4.70 26.30
N LYS A 155 10.68 4.49 26.07
CA LYS A 155 10.10 3.15 25.89
C LYS A 155 9.62 2.98 24.45
N LYS A 156 10.11 1.96 23.75
CA LYS A 156 9.49 1.51 22.49
C LYS A 156 8.19 0.79 22.85
N ILE A 157 7.05 1.33 22.45
CA ILE A 157 5.74 0.75 22.78
C ILE A 157 5.19 -0.09 21.63
N GLU A 158 5.41 0.32 20.38
CA GLU A 158 4.95 -0.40 19.19
C GLU A 158 5.92 -0.20 18.02
N ASP A 159 6.10 -1.23 17.19
CA ASP A 159 6.90 -1.16 15.97
C ASP A 159 6.06 -1.56 14.76
N TYR A 160 5.86 -2.87 14.57
CA TYR A 160 5.15 -3.38 13.40
C TYR A 160 3.68 -2.93 13.35
N SER A 161 2.92 -3.04 14.45
CA SER A 161 1.49 -2.65 14.49
C SER A 161 1.29 -1.18 14.12
N PHE A 162 2.10 -0.29 14.71
CA PHE A 162 2.07 1.13 14.42
C PHE A 162 2.44 1.44 12.97
N LYS A 163 3.54 0.88 12.47
CA LYS A 163 3.93 1.11 11.08
C LYS A 163 2.89 0.52 10.12
N LYS A 164 2.35 -0.68 10.38
CA LYS A 164 1.27 -1.26 9.58
C LYS A 164 0.09 -0.28 9.48
N ASP A 165 -0.33 0.34 10.58
CA ASP A 165 -1.39 1.35 10.56
C ASP A 165 -1.03 2.52 9.64
N VAL A 166 0.15 3.11 9.80
CA VAL A 166 0.63 4.24 8.99
C VAL A 166 0.67 3.91 7.50
N TYR A 167 1.25 2.76 7.14
CA TYR A 167 1.45 2.37 5.74
C TYR A 167 0.15 1.86 5.08
N SER A 168 -0.84 1.47 5.87
CA SER A 168 -2.17 1.07 5.39
C SER A 168 -3.18 2.21 5.29
N GLU A 169 -2.79 3.43 5.66
CA GLU A 169 -3.60 4.61 5.36
C GLU A 169 -3.58 4.94 3.86
N ILE A 170 -4.74 5.31 3.34
CA ILE A 170 -4.91 5.78 1.96
C ILE A 170 -5.18 7.28 2.00
N ASN A 171 -4.37 8.04 1.27
CA ASN A 171 -4.59 9.45 1.06
C ASN A 171 -5.16 9.67 -0.35
N GLU A 172 -6.43 10.08 -0.41
CA GLU A 172 -7.13 10.38 -1.66
C GLU A 172 -6.39 11.44 -2.49
N ASN A 173 -5.79 12.44 -1.84
CA ASN A 173 -5.06 13.51 -2.52
C ASN A 173 -3.80 13.02 -3.27
N LEU A 174 -3.32 11.81 -2.93
CA LEU A 174 -2.18 11.19 -3.60
C LEU A 174 -2.60 10.25 -4.73
N LEU A 175 -3.90 9.96 -4.89
CA LEU A 175 -4.41 9.12 -5.96
C LEU A 175 -4.48 9.93 -7.26
N LYS A 176 -3.59 9.61 -8.22
CA LYS A 176 -3.44 10.31 -9.50
C LYS A 176 -4.12 9.55 -10.63
N ILE A 177 -5.37 9.17 -10.41
CA ILE A 177 -6.11 8.33 -11.36
C ILE A 177 -7.10 9.21 -12.11
N GLU A 178 -6.81 9.43 -13.39
CA GLU A 178 -7.67 10.25 -14.25
C GLU A 178 -9.03 9.58 -14.46
N ASN A 179 -10.07 10.41 -14.51
CA ASN A 179 -11.43 10.01 -14.91
C ASN A 179 -12.08 8.92 -14.04
N LEU A 180 -11.68 8.75 -12.78
CA LEU A 180 -12.42 7.90 -11.83
C LEU A 180 -12.98 8.72 -10.67
N LYS A 181 -14.23 8.43 -10.30
CA LYS A 181 -14.84 8.87 -9.05
C LYS A 181 -14.41 7.91 -7.94
N ILE A 182 -13.65 8.41 -6.97
CA ILE A 182 -13.07 7.60 -5.91
C ILE A 182 -13.95 7.67 -4.66
N SER A 183 -14.10 6.53 -3.98
CA SER A 183 -14.72 6.46 -2.67
C SER A 183 -13.90 5.52 -1.79
N ILE A 184 -13.44 6.03 -0.65
CA ILE A 184 -12.60 5.28 0.29
C ILE A 184 -13.40 5.05 1.57
N TYR A 185 -13.39 3.80 2.04
CA TYR A 185 -14.07 3.39 3.27
C TYR A 185 -13.06 2.76 4.22
N ASP A 186 -13.10 3.14 5.50
CA ASP A 186 -12.34 2.40 6.52
C ASP A 186 -12.81 0.95 6.60
N GLU A 187 -14.13 0.74 6.50
CA GLU A 187 -14.74 -0.58 6.57
C GLU A 187 -16.03 -0.63 5.74
N ILE A 188 -16.25 -1.73 5.03
CA ILE A 188 -17.48 -2.00 4.27
C ILE A 188 -17.81 -3.50 4.26
N ASP A 189 -19.01 -3.90 3.85
CA ASP A 189 -19.32 -5.32 3.68
C ASP A 189 -18.49 -5.95 2.56
N SER A 190 -18.56 -5.38 1.35
CA SER A 190 -17.74 -5.77 0.20
C SER A 190 -17.69 -4.62 -0.82
N THR A 191 -16.51 -4.28 -1.31
CA THR A 191 -16.33 -3.27 -2.37
C THR A 191 -17.03 -3.69 -3.65
N GLN A 192 -16.97 -4.98 -3.98
CA GLN A 192 -17.60 -5.53 -5.18
C GLN A 192 -19.11 -5.46 -5.10
N LYS A 193 -19.68 -5.98 -4.00
CA LYS A 193 -21.12 -5.97 -3.81
C LYS A 193 -21.66 -4.54 -3.88
N TYR A 194 -21.01 -3.60 -3.18
CA TYR A 194 -21.42 -2.20 -3.20
C TYR A 194 -21.37 -1.62 -4.61
N LEU A 195 -20.29 -1.89 -5.37
CA LEU A 195 -20.16 -1.42 -6.75
C LEU A 195 -21.31 -1.94 -7.61
N MET A 196 -21.62 -3.23 -7.54
CA MET A 196 -22.62 -3.86 -8.38
C MET A 196 -24.05 -3.41 -8.03
N GLU A 197 -24.34 -3.17 -6.75
CA GLU A 197 -25.64 -2.64 -6.31
C GLU A 197 -25.83 -1.15 -6.64
N ASN A 198 -24.73 -0.39 -6.73
CA ASN A 198 -24.72 1.05 -7.00
C ASN A 198 -23.93 1.36 -8.28
N PHE A 199 -24.14 0.55 -9.32
CA PHE A 199 -23.29 0.54 -10.50
C PHE A 199 -23.26 1.89 -11.20
N GLU A 200 -22.06 2.39 -11.41
CA GLU A 200 -21.76 3.62 -12.09
C GLU A 200 -20.43 3.41 -12.82
N LEU A 201 -20.37 3.77 -14.10
CA LEU A 201 -19.12 3.74 -14.84
C LEU A 201 -18.13 4.73 -14.25
N ASN A 202 -16.84 4.46 -14.47
CA ASN A 202 -15.76 5.30 -14.00
C ASN A 202 -15.75 5.48 -12.47
N LYS A 203 -16.09 4.43 -11.72
CA LYS A 203 -16.08 4.42 -10.26
C LYS A 203 -14.99 3.51 -9.71
N LEU A 204 -14.34 3.95 -8.64
CA LEU A 204 -13.37 3.20 -7.85
C LEU A 204 -13.78 3.25 -6.38
N ILE A 205 -13.95 2.08 -5.79
CA ILE A 205 -14.21 1.91 -4.36
C ILE A 205 -13.01 1.23 -3.76
N ILE A 206 -12.43 1.82 -2.72
CA ILE A 206 -11.34 1.22 -1.96
C ILE A 206 -11.78 1.06 -0.51
N SER A 207 -11.38 -0.03 0.13
CA SER A 207 -11.57 -0.20 1.55
C SER A 207 -10.35 -0.76 2.27
N LYS A 208 -10.17 -0.35 3.54
CA LYS A 208 -9.12 -0.91 4.42
C LYS A 208 -9.52 -2.26 5.00
N VAL A 209 -10.82 -2.50 5.20
CA VAL A 209 -11.37 -3.74 5.80
C VAL A 209 -12.69 -4.12 5.12
N GLN A 210 -12.90 -5.41 4.84
CA GLN A 210 -14.22 -5.92 4.40
C GLN A 210 -14.78 -6.96 5.37
N LYS A 211 -16.05 -6.82 5.78
CA LYS A 211 -16.73 -7.78 6.68
C LYS A 211 -17.13 -9.08 6.00
N ARG A 212 -17.42 -9.00 4.70
CA ARG A 212 -17.96 -10.09 3.87
C ARG A 212 -17.30 -10.06 2.48
N GLY A 213 -15.98 -9.85 2.48
CA GLY A 213 -15.17 -10.01 1.28
C GLY A 213 -15.37 -11.41 0.72
N HIS A 214 -15.57 -11.50 -0.59
CA HIS A 214 -15.75 -12.78 -1.26
C HIS A 214 -14.94 -12.81 -2.55
N GLY A 215 -14.46 -14.01 -2.88
CA GLY A 215 -13.92 -14.35 -4.18
C GLY A 215 -14.95 -15.09 -5.03
N ARG A 216 -14.45 -15.71 -6.09
CA ARG A 216 -15.27 -16.50 -7.01
C ARG A 216 -15.95 -17.66 -6.28
N LYS A 217 -17.14 -18.03 -6.75
CA LYS A 217 -17.98 -19.09 -6.16
C LYS A 217 -18.37 -18.81 -4.69
N ASN A 218 -18.41 -17.54 -4.31
CA ASN A 218 -18.75 -17.09 -2.97
C ASN A 218 -17.82 -17.63 -1.86
N ASN A 219 -16.57 -17.97 -2.23
CA ASN A 219 -15.54 -18.27 -1.24
C ASN A 219 -15.21 -17.00 -0.46
N GLU A 220 -14.94 -17.13 0.83
CA GLU A 220 -14.54 -15.99 1.65
C GLU A 220 -13.19 -15.42 1.20
N TRP A 221 -13.07 -14.09 1.24
CA TRP A 221 -11.81 -13.37 1.10
C TRP A 221 -11.50 -12.60 2.38
N LEU A 222 -10.52 -13.09 3.14
CA LEU A 222 -10.06 -12.47 4.37
C LEU A 222 -9.55 -11.05 4.08
N SER A 223 -10.21 -10.08 4.69
CA SER A 223 -10.04 -8.67 4.32
C SER A 223 -9.65 -7.80 5.53
N GLU A 224 -8.62 -8.22 6.27
CA GLU A 224 -8.13 -7.50 7.44
C GLU A 224 -7.32 -6.24 7.08
N LYS A 225 -7.18 -5.32 8.05
CA LYS A 225 -6.32 -4.14 7.91
C LYS A 225 -4.92 -4.58 7.52
N GLY A 226 -4.27 -3.86 6.61
CA GLY A 226 -2.99 -4.27 6.04
C GLY A 226 -3.09 -4.63 4.56
N GLY A 227 -4.22 -5.18 4.13
CA GLY A 227 -4.46 -5.48 2.71
C GLY A 227 -4.97 -4.27 1.94
N LEU A 228 -5.05 -4.46 0.62
CA LEU A 228 -5.62 -3.51 -0.32
C LEU A 228 -6.80 -4.17 -1.02
N TYR A 229 -8.01 -3.68 -0.74
CA TYR A 229 -9.25 -4.20 -1.29
C TYR A 229 -9.94 -3.10 -2.07
N PHE A 230 -10.17 -3.32 -3.36
CA PHE A 230 -10.84 -2.32 -4.18
C PHE A 230 -11.65 -2.96 -5.30
N SER A 231 -12.69 -2.26 -5.73
CA SER A 231 -13.46 -2.60 -6.91
C SER A 231 -13.63 -1.39 -7.80
N PHE A 232 -13.57 -1.59 -9.11
CA PHE A 232 -13.73 -0.53 -10.08
C PHE A 232 -14.52 -0.98 -11.30
N SER A 233 -15.22 -0.04 -11.93
CA SER A 233 -16.01 -0.29 -13.12
C SER A 233 -15.23 0.01 -14.40
N VAL A 234 -15.40 -0.81 -15.42
CA VAL A 234 -14.94 -0.51 -16.80
C VAL A 234 -16.11 -0.54 -17.77
N GLU A 235 -15.98 0.18 -18.88
CA GLU A 235 -16.96 0.14 -19.97
C GLU A 235 -17.05 -1.27 -20.58
N PRO A 236 -18.20 -1.63 -21.20
CA PRO A 236 -18.33 -2.89 -21.92
C PRO A 236 -17.27 -3.01 -23.01
N ILE A 237 -16.50 -4.09 -22.98
CA ILE A 237 -15.55 -4.43 -24.04
C ILE A 237 -15.89 -5.80 -24.63
N GLU A 238 -15.45 -6.06 -25.86
CA GLU A 238 -15.67 -7.36 -26.52
C GLU A 238 -15.00 -8.54 -25.78
N TYR A 239 -13.97 -8.25 -24.98
CA TYR A 239 -13.03 -9.21 -24.40
C TYR A 239 -13.20 -9.42 -22.89
N ILE A 240 -14.44 -9.41 -22.39
CA ILE A 240 -14.74 -9.45 -20.95
C ILE A 240 -14.05 -10.62 -20.21
N TYR A 241 -13.94 -11.79 -20.85
CA TYR A 241 -13.32 -12.98 -20.25
C TYR A 241 -11.80 -12.86 -20.06
N PHE A 242 -11.16 -11.93 -20.77
CA PHE A 242 -9.74 -11.65 -20.62
C PHE A 242 -9.48 -10.64 -19.49
N LEU A 243 -10.48 -9.89 -19.02
CA LEU A 243 -10.30 -8.87 -17.98
C LEU A 243 -9.68 -9.42 -16.69
N PRO A 244 -10.13 -10.56 -16.10
CA PRO A 244 -9.47 -11.11 -14.91
C PRO A 244 -7.99 -11.44 -15.11
N ILE A 245 -7.64 -11.93 -16.31
CA ILE A 245 -6.26 -12.26 -16.68
C ILE A 245 -5.45 -10.97 -16.84
N LEU A 246 -6.00 -9.97 -17.53
CA LEU A 246 -5.39 -8.65 -17.72
C LEU A 246 -5.15 -7.92 -16.40
N THR A 247 -6.11 -7.99 -15.46
CA THR A 247 -5.98 -7.42 -14.12
C THR A 247 -4.89 -8.14 -13.33
N SER A 248 -4.87 -9.47 -13.37
CA SER A 248 -3.82 -10.27 -12.72
C SER A 248 -2.44 -9.98 -13.30
N TYR A 249 -2.34 -9.83 -14.62
CA TYR A 249 -1.14 -9.40 -15.34
C TYR A 249 -0.67 -8.03 -14.88
N SER A 250 -1.58 -7.05 -14.81
CA SER A 250 -1.27 -5.70 -14.35
C SER A 250 -0.75 -5.68 -12.91
N ILE A 251 -1.35 -6.46 -12.01
CA ILE A 251 -0.81 -6.68 -10.66
C ILE A 251 0.59 -7.30 -10.72
N GLY A 252 0.79 -8.34 -11.53
CA GLY A 252 2.11 -8.95 -11.72
C GLY A 252 3.19 -7.95 -12.17
N LYS A 253 2.85 -7.01 -13.07
CA LYS A 253 3.74 -5.92 -13.49
C LYS A 253 4.06 -4.95 -12.35
N VAL A 254 3.05 -4.58 -11.54
CA VAL A 254 3.26 -3.77 -10.33
C VAL A 254 4.22 -4.49 -9.37
N LEU A 255 4.03 -5.79 -9.12
CA LEU A 255 4.91 -6.55 -8.24
C LEU A 255 6.35 -6.58 -8.76
N LYS A 256 6.57 -6.70 -10.08
CA LYS A 256 7.91 -6.55 -10.67
C LYS A 256 8.52 -5.17 -10.41
N LYS A 257 7.75 -4.08 -10.56
CA LYS A 257 8.21 -2.71 -10.24
C LYS A 257 8.57 -2.53 -8.77
N LEU A 258 7.92 -3.28 -7.88
CA LEU A 258 8.23 -3.34 -6.45
C LEU A 258 9.38 -4.31 -6.12
N ASN A 259 10.10 -4.82 -7.13
CA ASN A 259 11.25 -5.71 -7.05
C ASN A 259 10.94 -7.14 -6.56
N PHE A 260 9.73 -7.64 -6.79
CA PHE A 260 9.42 -9.06 -6.63
C PHE A 260 9.72 -9.83 -7.92
N ASN A 261 10.37 -11.00 -7.82
CA ASN A 261 10.84 -11.75 -8.98
C ASN A 261 10.11 -13.09 -9.20
N SER A 262 9.69 -13.76 -8.12
CA SER A 262 9.06 -15.09 -8.15
C SER A 262 7.53 -14.96 -8.23
N ILE A 263 7.05 -14.43 -9.35
CA ILE A 263 5.63 -14.13 -9.58
C ILE A 263 5.05 -15.17 -10.55
N LYS A 264 3.88 -15.70 -10.21
CA LYS A 264 3.10 -16.59 -11.07
C LYS A 264 1.65 -16.14 -11.12
N ILE A 265 1.03 -16.24 -12.29
CA ILE A 265 -0.41 -16.01 -12.45
C ILE A 265 -1.08 -17.37 -12.62
N LYS A 266 -2.07 -17.67 -11.80
CA LYS A 266 -2.90 -18.86 -11.96
C LYS A 266 -4.20 -18.47 -12.64
N ILE A 267 -4.44 -19.05 -13.80
CA ILE A 267 -5.61 -18.74 -14.61
C ILE A 267 -6.92 -19.08 -13.84
N PRO A 268 -7.96 -18.24 -13.95
CA PRO A 268 -8.01 -16.98 -14.71
C PRO A 268 -7.61 -15.71 -13.94
N ASN A 269 -7.41 -15.76 -12.62
CA ASN A 269 -7.65 -14.57 -11.80
C ASN A 269 -6.80 -14.45 -10.53
N ASP A 270 -5.82 -15.31 -10.30
CA ASP A 270 -5.04 -15.30 -9.05
C ASP A 270 -3.56 -15.00 -9.32
N VAL A 271 -2.93 -14.21 -8.45
CA VAL A 271 -1.48 -13.94 -8.49
C VAL A 271 -0.81 -14.58 -7.26
N TYR A 272 0.33 -15.22 -7.51
CA TYR A 272 1.12 -15.94 -6.52
C TYR A 272 2.52 -15.34 -6.42
N LEU A 273 3.04 -15.29 -5.20
CA LEU A 273 4.43 -15.02 -4.87
C LEU A 273 5.01 -16.24 -4.15
N ASN A 274 6.14 -16.75 -4.61
CA ASN A 274 6.79 -17.93 -4.00
C ASN A 274 5.82 -19.10 -3.76
N ASN A 275 4.97 -19.38 -4.75
CA ASN A 275 3.92 -20.41 -4.74
C ASN A 275 2.79 -20.23 -3.71
N LYS A 276 2.72 -19.08 -3.03
CA LYS A 276 1.60 -18.72 -2.16
C LYS A 276 0.78 -17.61 -2.80
N LYS A 277 -0.54 -17.69 -2.65
CA LYS A 277 -1.47 -16.71 -3.22
C LYS A 277 -1.30 -15.37 -2.50
N VAL A 278 -1.15 -14.30 -3.27
CA VAL A 278 -1.05 -12.93 -2.76
C VAL A 278 -2.21 -12.05 -3.25
N CYS A 279 -2.78 -12.36 -4.42
CA CYS A 279 -3.86 -11.58 -5.01
C CYS A 279 -4.95 -12.49 -5.57
N GLY A 280 -6.20 -12.04 -5.47
CA GLY A 280 -7.35 -12.62 -6.14
C GLY A 280 -8.16 -11.53 -6.85
N VAL A 281 -8.61 -11.84 -8.06
CA VAL A 281 -9.44 -10.95 -8.89
C VAL A 281 -10.81 -11.57 -9.11
N ILE A 282 -11.86 -10.75 -9.10
CA ILE A 282 -13.21 -11.11 -9.54
C ILE A 282 -13.68 -10.12 -10.60
N SER A 283 -14.50 -10.57 -11.55
CA SER A 283 -15.10 -9.72 -12.57
C SER A 283 -16.56 -10.15 -12.73
N GLU A 284 -17.46 -9.16 -12.74
CA GLU A 284 -18.89 -9.37 -12.86
C GLU A 284 -19.49 -8.36 -13.84
N SER A 285 -20.24 -8.88 -14.81
CA SER A 285 -20.96 -8.06 -15.78
C SER A 285 -22.17 -7.41 -15.15
N TYR A 286 -22.36 -6.11 -15.39
CA TYR A 286 -23.55 -5.38 -14.97
C TYR A 286 -24.51 -5.15 -16.15
N PHE A 287 -25.74 -5.63 -16.00
CA PHE A 287 -26.80 -5.50 -17.00
C PHE A 287 -27.92 -4.60 -16.48
N LYS A 288 -28.50 -3.81 -17.40
CA LYS A 288 -29.77 -3.11 -17.17
C LYS A 288 -30.77 -3.56 -18.22
N GLY A 289 -31.70 -4.44 -17.82
CA GLY A 289 -32.46 -5.25 -18.78
C GLY A 289 -31.50 -6.15 -19.55
N ASP A 290 -31.63 -6.20 -20.87
CA ASP A 290 -30.76 -7.03 -21.73
C ASP A 290 -29.47 -6.31 -22.18
N LYS A 291 -29.27 -5.06 -21.76
CA LYS A 291 -28.11 -4.26 -22.16
C LYS A 291 -26.98 -4.42 -21.15
N LEU A 292 -25.83 -4.91 -21.60
CA LEU A 292 -24.57 -4.84 -20.87
C LEU A 292 -24.14 -3.38 -20.75
N LEU A 293 -24.02 -2.88 -19.52
CA LEU A 293 -23.63 -1.50 -19.23
C LEU A 293 -22.18 -1.35 -18.75
N GLY A 294 -21.56 -2.43 -18.27
CA GLY A 294 -20.13 -2.47 -17.96
C GLY A 294 -19.74 -3.69 -17.14
N GLU A 295 -18.50 -3.70 -16.69
CA GLU A 295 -17.93 -4.78 -15.87
C GLU A 295 -17.44 -4.18 -14.55
N GLY A 296 -17.78 -4.80 -13.42
CA GLY A 296 -17.20 -4.50 -12.11
C GLY A 296 -16.07 -5.47 -11.82
N ILE A 297 -14.86 -4.96 -11.65
CA ILE A 297 -13.65 -5.73 -11.35
C ILE A 297 -13.28 -5.50 -9.88
N GLY A 298 -13.23 -6.57 -9.09
CA GLY A 298 -12.78 -6.56 -7.71
C GLY A 298 -11.39 -7.16 -7.55
N VAL A 299 -10.55 -6.53 -6.74
CA VAL A 299 -9.18 -6.94 -6.47
C VAL A 299 -8.97 -6.99 -4.96
N GLY A 300 -8.54 -8.14 -4.46
CA GLY A 300 -8.01 -8.30 -3.11
C GLY A 300 -6.53 -8.61 -3.17
N LEU A 301 -5.70 -7.75 -2.59
CA LEU A 301 -4.25 -7.89 -2.54
C LEU A 301 -3.74 -7.88 -1.10
N ASN A 302 -2.97 -8.90 -0.74
CA ASN A 302 -2.29 -8.97 0.55
C ASN A 302 -1.00 -8.15 0.51
N VAL A 303 -0.94 -7.05 1.25
CA VAL A 303 0.16 -6.08 1.20
C VAL A 303 0.95 -6.09 2.50
N ASN A 304 0.43 -5.44 3.54
CA ASN A 304 1.15 -5.18 4.77
C ASN A 304 0.83 -6.17 5.91
N GLN A 305 -0.04 -7.16 5.69
CA GLN A 305 -0.35 -8.18 6.71
C GLN A 305 0.89 -9.03 7.06
N ASN A 306 1.01 -9.44 8.32
CA ASN A 306 1.98 -10.41 8.81
C ASN A 306 1.32 -11.78 8.98
N ILE A 307 2.11 -12.78 9.36
CA ILE A 307 1.66 -14.15 9.56
C ILE A 307 0.54 -14.25 10.61
N ASP A 308 0.60 -13.44 11.67
CA ASP A 308 -0.38 -13.44 12.76
C ASP A 308 -1.73 -12.80 12.36
N ASP A 309 -1.80 -12.13 11.20
CA ASP A 309 -3.04 -11.56 10.65
C ASP A 309 -3.83 -12.57 9.82
N PHE A 310 -3.30 -13.77 9.60
CA PHE A 310 -3.97 -14.84 8.86
C PHE A 310 -4.33 -15.99 9.80
N PRO A 311 -5.51 -16.62 9.66
CA PRO A 311 -5.83 -17.84 10.38
C PRO A 311 -4.83 -18.96 10.03
N ASN A 312 -4.44 -19.75 11.04
CA ASN A 312 -3.39 -20.77 10.93
C ASN A 312 -3.58 -21.74 9.75
N GLU A 313 -4.82 -22.08 9.40
CA GLU A 313 -5.16 -22.99 8.30
C GLU A 313 -4.79 -22.47 6.90
N TYR A 314 -4.52 -21.17 6.75
CA TYR A 314 -4.18 -20.54 5.46
C TYR A 314 -2.68 -20.26 5.26
N LEU A 315 -1.85 -20.44 6.29
CA LEU A 315 -0.44 -20.01 6.28
C LEU A 315 0.43 -20.72 5.23
N ASP A 316 0.06 -21.94 4.83
CA ASP A 316 0.76 -22.69 3.78
C ASP A 316 0.39 -22.20 2.37
N ARG A 317 -0.71 -21.46 2.22
CA ARG A 317 -1.31 -21.10 0.93
C ARG A 317 -1.34 -19.62 0.65
N LEU A 318 -1.32 -18.77 1.67
CA LEU A 318 -1.39 -17.31 1.55
C LEU A 318 -0.07 -16.65 1.94
N THR A 319 0.23 -15.53 1.30
CA THR A 319 1.33 -14.63 1.69
C THR A 319 0.91 -13.17 1.50
N SER A 320 1.80 -12.24 1.84
CA SER A 320 1.66 -10.80 1.64
C SER A 320 2.99 -10.22 1.15
N LEU A 321 2.97 -9.00 0.60
CA LEU A 321 4.20 -8.30 0.21
C LEU A 321 5.14 -8.10 1.42
N PHE A 322 4.59 -7.81 2.59
CA PHE A 322 5.36 -7.67 3.83
C PHE A 322 5.98 -8.99 4.29
N ILE A 323 5.26 -10.11 4.23
CA ILE A 323 5.80 -11.42 4.63
C ILE A 323 7.02 -11.76 3.78
N GLU A 324 6.94 -11.55 2.47
CA GLU A 324 7.97 -11.89 1.49
C GLU A 324 9.17 -10.92 1.48
N SER A 325 8.97 -9.64 1.80
CA SER A 325 10.02 -8.60 1.68
C SER A 325 10.51 -8.03 3.00
N LYS A 326 9.75 -8.20 4.09
CA LYS A 326 9.90 -7.49 5.38
C LYS A 326 9.88 -5.97 5.26
N LYS A 327 9.28 -5.44 4.18
CA LYS A 327 9.06 -4.02 3.95
C LYS A 327 7.57 -3.71 3.91
N LEU A 328 7.20 -2.56 4.45
CA LEU A 328 5.84 -2.03 4.38
C LEU A 328 5.71 -1.12 3.17
N PHE A 329 4.52 -1.07 2.60
CA PHE A 329 4.21 -0.33 1.38
C PHE A 329 3.01 0.58 1.59
N PHE A 330 3.12 1.82 1.11
CA PHE A 330 1.98 2.72 1.07
C PHE A 330 0.96 2.24 0.04
N LEU A 331 -0.28 2.03 0.47
CA LEU A 331 -1.30 1.42 -0.39
C LEU A 331 -1.69 2.31 -1.58
N ASP A 332 -1.76 3.63 -1.39
CA ASP A 332 -2.08 4.58 -2.46
C ASP A 332 -1.02 4.57 -3.59
N ASN A 333 0.26 4.33 -3.27
CA ASN A 333 1.29 4.13 -4.29
C ASN A 333 1.03 2.87 -5.13
N ILE A 334 0.60 1.77 -4.51
CA ILE A 334 0.26 0.53 -5.22
C ILE A 334 -0.95 0.74 -6.11
N VAL A 335 -1.98 1.45 -5.61
CA VAL A 335 -3.18 1.79 -6.40
C VAL A 335 -2.80 2.60 -7.64
N ASN A 336 -1.98 3.65 -7.50
CA ASN A 336 -1.51 4.45 -8.63
C ASN A 336 -0.76 3.58 -9.67
N LEU A 337 0.23 2.80 -9.21
CA LEU A 337 0.99 1.91 -10.09
C LEU A 337 0.10 0.89 -10.82
N PHE A 338 -0.93 0.37 -10.13
CA PHE A 338 -1.88 -0.56 -10.71
C PHE A 338 -2.70 0.10 -11.81
N PHE A 339 -3.29 1.27 -11.57
CA PHE A 339 -4.12 1.93 -12.58
C PHE A 339 -3.31 2.40 -13.80
N ASP A 340 -2.06 2.82 -13.60
CA ASP A 340 -1.14 3.12 -14.69
C ASP A 340 -0.88 1.88 -15.57
N GLU A 341 -0.56 0.74 -14.97
CA GLU A 341 -0.35 -0.51 -15.71
C GLU A 341 -1.65 -1.01 -16.36
N PHE A 342 -2.74 -1.02 -15.62
CA PHE A 342 -4.03 -1.53 -16.08
C PHE A 342 -4.57 -0.74 -17.27
N LYS A 343 -4.51 0.60 -17.22
CA LYS A 343 -4.93 1.48 -18.33
C LYS A 343 -4.14 1.17 -19.60
N ASN A 344 -2.80 1.12 -19.51
CA ASN A 344 -1.95 0.81 -20.66
C ASN A 344 -2.25 -0.58 -21.24
N ASN A 345 -2.45 -1.57 -20.38
CA ASN A 345 -2.74 -2.94 -20.80
C ASN A 345 -4.14 -3.08 -21.42
N LEU A 346 -5.13 -2.35 -20.89
CA LEU A 346 -6.49 -2.30 -21.43
C LEU A 346 -6.51 -1.62 -22.80
N ASP A 347 -5.78 -0.52 -22.98
CA ASP A 347 -5.64 0.16 -24.27
C ASP A 347 -5.03 -0.76 -25.32
N SER A 348 -4.00 -1.53 -24.96
CA SER A 348 -3.40 -2.57 -25.82
C SER A 348 -4.41 -3.66 -26.20
N LEU A 349 -5.23 -4.12 -25.24
CA LEU A 349 -6.28 -5.10 -25.50
C LEU A 349 -7.34 -4.57 -26.47
N ILE A 350 -7.84 -3.34 -26.25
CA ILE A 350 -8.83 -2.71 -27.12
C ILE A 350 -8.29 -2.52 -28.55
N LYS A 351 -7.00 -2.15 -28.68
CA LYS A 351 -6.31 -1.99 -29.97
C LYS A 351 -5.88 -3.32 -30.61
N LYS A 352 -6.12 -4.45 -29.95
CA LYS A 352 -5.68 -5.80 -30.36
C LYS A 352 -4.16 -5.95 -30.48
N ASP A 353 -3.40 -5.13 -29.77
CA ASP A 353 -1.94 -5.19 -29.67
C ASP A 353 -1.52 -5.90 -28.38
N ILE A 354 -1.80 -7.20 -28.32
CA ILE A 354 -1.68 -8.01 -27.10
C ILE A 354 -0.55 -9.02 -27.14
N LYS A 355 0.15 -9.17 -28.27
CA LYS A 355 1.17 -10.22 -28.45
C LYS A 355 2.20 -10.19 -27.32
N LYS A 356 2.67 -9.01 -26.96
CA LYS A 356 3.60 -8.81 -25.85
C LYS A 356 3.02 -9.27 -24.50
N ILE A 357 1.75 -8.95 -24.23
CA ILE A 357 1.05 -9.35 -23.01
C ILE A 357 0.96 -10.88 -22.94
N LEU A 358 0.56 -11.54 -24.03
CA LEU A 358 0.46 -13.00 -24.10
C LEU A 358 1.82 -13.69 -23.93
N ASP A 359 2.87 -13.13 -24.54
CA ASP A 359 4.25 -13.61 -24.40
C ASP A 359 4.74 -13.50 -22.95
N GLU A 360 4.56 -12.35 -22.30
CA GLU A 360 4.93 -12.14 -20.90
C GLU A 360 4.10 -13.02 -19.96
N LEU A 361 2.79 -13.15 -20.17
CA LEU A 361 1.93 -14.06 -19.40
C LEU A 361 2.46 -15.49 -19.41
N THR A 362 2.92 -15.96 -20.57
CA THR A 362 3.42 -17.32 -20.74
C THR A 362 4.83 -17.49 -20.16
N LYS A 363 5.76 -16.60 -20.51
CA LYS A 363 7.19 -16.75 -20.20
C LYS A 363 7.55 -16.23 -18.81
N ASP A 364 7.04 -15.05 -18.49
CA ASP A 364 7.43 -14.34 -17.28
C ASP A 364 6.52 -14.65 -16.09
N PHE A 365 5.22 -14.85 -16.35
CA PHE A 365 4.22 -15.11 -15.31
C PHE A 365 3.75 -16.56 -15.26
N LYS A 366 4.31 -17.43 -16.10
CA LYS A 366 4.18 -18.89 -15.99
C LYS A 366 2.73 -19.36 -15.92
N ILE A 367 1.83 -18.71 -16.67
CA ILE A 367 0.38 -18.86 -16.51
C ILE A 367 -0.14 -20.29 -16.74
N PHE A 368 0.61 -21.09 -17.49
CA PHE A 368 0.26 -22.46 -17.85
C PHE A 368 1.01 -23.55 -17.08
N GLU A 369 1.78 -23.20 -16.04
CA GLU A 369 2.48 -24.21 -15.22
C GLU A 369 1.54 -25.07 -14.36
N GLU A 370 0.32 -24.59 -14.05
CA GLU A 370 -0.68 -25.37 -13.31
C GLU A 370 -1.84 -25.80 -14.21
N PRO A 371 -2.44 -26.96 -13.95
CA PRO A 371 -3.70 -27.30 -14.56
C PRO A 371 -4.83 -26.40 -14.07
N PHE A 372 -5.81 -26.20 -14.93
CA PHE A 372 -7.04 -25.49 -14.62
C PHE A 372 -8.24 -26.26 -15.15
N TYR A 373 -9.43 -25.77 -14.80
CA TYR A 373 -10.68 -26.42 -15.19
C TYR A 373 -11.36 -25.64 -16.29
N VAL A 374 -12.03 -26.35 -17.18
CA VAL A 374 -12.81 -25.80 -18.30
C VAL A 374 -14.13 -26.53 -18.41
N LEU A 375 -15.15 -25.87 -18.95
CA LEU A 375 -16.44 -26.46 -19.26
C LEU A 375 -16.44 -26.94 -20.70
N ILE A 376 -16.52 -28.24 -20.91
CA ILE A 376 -16.68 -28.86 -22.23
C ILE A 376 -17.97 -29.66 -22.19
N ASN A 377 -18.95 -29.32 -23.04
CA ASN A 377 -20.27 -29.94 -23.06
C ASN A 377 -20.93 -29.97 -21.67
N ASN A 378 -20.89 -28.84 -20.96
CA ASN A 378 -21.38 -28.66 -19.57
C ASN A 378 -20.71 -29.57 -18.52
N LYS A 379 -19.59 -30.23 -18.86
CA LYS A 379 -18.79 -31.01 -17.92
C LYS A 379 -17.51 -30.27 -17.58
N LYS A 380 -17.20 -30.22 -16.28
CA LYS A 380 -15.97 -29.63 -15.78
C LYS A 380 -14.81 -30.61 -15.98
N GLU A 381 -13.85 -30.21 -16.79
CA GLU A 381 -12.72 -31.03 -17.22
C GLU A 381 -11.42 -30.36 -16.79
N LYS A 382 -10.47 -31.14 -16.26
CA LYS A 382 -9.13 -30.65 -15.91
C LYS A 382 -8.26 -30.66 -17.17
N VAL A 383 -7.60 -29.55 -17.46
CA VAL A 383 -6.74 -29.38 -18.63
C VAL A 383 -5.44 -28.67 -18.26
N TYR A 384 -4.45 -28.80 -19.12
CA TYR A 384 -3.16 -28.11 -19.05
C TYR A 384 -3.07 -27.16 -20.23
N GLY A 385 -2.78 -25.89 -19.97
CA GLY A 385 -2.57 -24.92 -21.05
C GLY A 385 -1.19 -25.08 -21.66
N GLU A 386 -1.03 -24.67 -22.91
CA GLU A 386 0.28 -24.62 -23.55
C GLU A 386 0.62 -23.23 -24.10
N LYS A 387 -0.35 -22.58 -24.73
CA LYS A 387 -0.18 -21.24 -25.31
C LYS A 387 -1.52 -20.55 -25.50
N PHE A 388 -1.49 -19.23 -25.50
CA PHE A 388 -2.56 -18.44 -26.09
C PHE A 388 -2.49 -18.56 -27.61
N ILE A 389 -3.65 -18.71 -28.25
CA ILE A 389 -3.80 -18.53 -29.70
C ILE A 389 -4.06 -17.04 -29.98
N ASP A 390 -4.96 -16.43 -29.19
CA ASP A 390 -5.30 -15.01 -29.21
C ASP A 390 -5.90 -14.58 -27.85
N ASP A 391 -6.56 -13.41 -27.77
CA ASP A 391 -7.28 -12.88 -26.59
C ASP A 391 -8.57 -13.62 -26.25
N LYS A 392 -8.99 -14.59 -27.06
CA LYS A 392 -10.25 -15.33 -26.90
C LYS A 392 -10.02 -16.83 -26.79
N THR A 393 -8.88 -17.34 -27.21
CA THR A 393 -8.67 -18.76 -27.47
C THR A 393 -7.33 -19.21 -26.89
N ILE A 394 -7.37 -20.35 -26.21
CA ILE A 394 -6.18 -21.01 -25.66
C ILE A 394 -6.08 -22.43 -26.18
N TYR A 395 -4.85 -22.87 -26.41
CA TYR A 395 -4.55 -24.26 -26.74
C TYR A 395 -4.27 -25.04 -25.47
N VAL A 396 -4.99 -26.14 -25.27
CA VAL A 396 -4.94 -26.95 -24.05
C VAL A 396 -4.81 -28.44 -24.37
N LYS A 397 -4.37 -29.22 -23.37
CA LYS A 397 -4.30 -30.69 -23.42
C LYS A 397 -4.97 -31.31 -22.21
N LYS A 398 -5.49 -32.54 -22.38
CA LYS A 398 -5.80 -33.46 -21.26
C LYS A 398 -4.59 -34.37 -21.05
N GLU A 399 -4.38 -34.86 -19.82
CA GLU A 399 -3.31 -35.82 -19.49
C GLU A 399 -3.26 -36.93 -20.57
N ASP A 400 -2.14 -37.00 -21.30
CA ASP A 400 -1.83 -37.96 -22.35
C ASP A 400 -2.76 -37.98 -23.60
N LYS A 401 -3.32 -36.82 -23.99
CA LYS A 401 -4.12 -36.67 -25.22
C LYS A 401 -3.61 -35.58 -26.16
N GLU A 402 -4.04 -35.65 -27.42
CA GLU A 402 -3.88 -34.55 -28.37
C GLU A 402 -4.50 -33.25 -27.83
N GLY A 403 -3.84 -32.14 -28.12
CA GLY A 403 -4.30 -30.82 -27.70
C GLY A 403 -5.39 -30.28 -28.62
N PHE A 404 -6.21 -29.40 -28.06
CA PHE A 404 -7.32 -28.77 -28.75
C PHE A 404 -7.46 -27.33 -28.29
N GLU A 405 -8.10 -26.52 -29.12
CA GLU A 405 -8.40 -25.13 -28.81
C GLU A 405 -9.71 -25.04 -28.03
N ILE A 406 -9.72 -24.15 -27.04
CA ILE A 406 -10.94 -23.79 -26.32
C ILE A 406 -11.04 -22.28 -26.20
N PRO A 407 -12.27 -21.73 -26.18
CA PRO A 407 -12.45 -20.33 -25.92
C PRO A 407 -12.32 -20.04 -24.41
N LEU A 408 -11.79 -18.87 -24.06
CA LEU A 408 -11.58 -18.43 -22.68
C LEU A 408 -12.87 -18.38 -21.85
N HIS A 409 -14.03 -18.11 -22.48
CA HIS A 409 -15.32 -18.15 -21.80
C HIS A 409 -15.71 -19.55 -21.29
N SER A 410 -15.01 -20.60 -21.73
CA SER A 410 -15.17 -21.95 -21.19
C SER A 410 -14.47 -22.14 -19.85
N ILE A 411 -13.62 -21.21 -19.42
CA ILE A 411 -13.01 -21.24 -18.09
C ILE A 411 -14.08 -20.77 -17.09
N PRO A 412 -14.57 -21.66 -16.21
CA PRO A 412 -15.58 -21.33 -15.21
C PRO A 412 -15.00 -20.39 -14.17
#